data_AF-A0A8B7DW90-F1
#
_entry.id   AF-A0A8B7DW90-F1
#
_cell.length_a   1.000
_cell.length_b   1.000
_cell.length_c   1.000
_cell.angle_alpha   90.00
_cell.angle_beta   90.00
_cell.angle_gamma   90.00
#
_symmetry.space_group_name_H-M   'P 1'
#
loop_
_entity.id
_entity.type
_entity.pdbx_description
1 polymer ?
#
loop_
_entity_poly.entity_id
_entity_poly.type
_entity_poly.pdbx_seq_one_letter_code
_entity_poly.pdbx_strand_id
1 'polypeptide(L)'
;MGTFLQCLNAVDGFSLTISCAKLSKLKFSRVVKQILKSEKDSAGYSTTIYTGEQALTLILDCGLSKADYQTIHIGAVSKGNKFYPTYNEIRDEKDLCIPCCGIQTTDILAHRLRTDDAKLEDINFYEDQKLDRKRYMVTKVDEDYSRRVLDANRRKNKLDKLREKELERQKNLKDINDVLLPHDSMTEEIQFSSEKDKSNEDSEISEEEDFLEKYYKMITKYNSGDEINLAVNVEKLIECTAIPATRFNVGVQPHLAILNEILLWIHLLAAMLSLSTVYVYSAIWTAVIVFYGFIFCPNYTRLGGYVGTSSLSKEYFFATFGIGLILNLTASITMGTFLLLDAMKHGCAELKGDCGYVNIWSIVFYYGHSIFLISTVILVLFLNINCKVEVGDIIEYYLVQNKDVAKVLLVAKIGRMKERRNAAFELASLAATGDDAKAKIVENEG
;
A
#
# COMPACT_ATOMS: atom_id res chain seq x y z
N MET A 1 -39.54 4.58 29.42
CA MET A 1 -38.72 5.81 29.23
C MET A 1 -37.51 5.89 30.18
N GLY A 2 -37.54 5.29 31.38
CA GLY A 2 -36.40 5.31 32.32
C GLY A 2 -35.20 4.39 32.00
N THR A 3 -35.38 3.38 31.14
CA THR A 3 -34.30 2.44 30.75
C THR A 3 -33.46 2.88 29.55
N PHE A 4 -33.91 3.89 28.79
CA PHE A 4 -33.21 4.37 27.59
C PHE A 4 -32.11 5.39 27.93
N LEU A 5 -32.23 6.10 29.07
CA LEU A 5 -31.21 7.06 29.53
C LEU A 5 -29.96 6.39 30.12
N GLN A 6 -30.03 5.11 30.51
CA GLN A 6 -28.86 4.37 31.03
C GLN A 6 -27.92 3.88 29.91
N CYS A 7 -28.38 3.75 28.67
CA CYS A 7 -27.52 3.36 27.54
C CYS A 7 -26.73 4.54 26.94
N LEU A 8 -27.23 5.78 27.02
CA LEU A 8 -26.55 6.95 26.47
C LEU A 8 -25.35 7.40 27.32
N ASN A 9 -25.39 7.20 28.63
CA ASN A 9 -24.25 7.50 29.53
C ASN A 9 -23.09 6.49 29.42
N ALA A 10 -23.20 5.44 28.59
CA ALA A 10 -22.14 4.46 28.37
C ALA A 10 -21.24 4.78 27.16
N VAL A 11 -21.53 5.84 26.41
CA VAL A 11 -20.87 6.13 25.11
C VAL A 11 -19.57 6.95 25.25
N ASP A 12 -19.37 7.69 26.35
CA ASP A 12 -18.15 8.50 26.56
C ASP A 12 -16.90 7.66 26.92
N GLY A 13 -17.06 6.36 27.20
CA GLY A 13 -15.95 5.43 27.49
C GLY A 13 -15.37 4.71 26.27
N PHE A 14 -15.95 4.90 25.07
CA PHE A 14 -15.69 4.04 23.91
C PHE A 14 -14.49 4.48 23.05
N SER A 15 -14.01 5.72 23.22
CA SER A 15 -12.91 6.27 22.42
C SER A 15 -11.52 5.72 22.81
N LEU A 16 -11.30 5.37 24.08
CA LEU A 16 -10.01 4.86 24.56
C LEU A 16 -9.84 3.33 24.36
N THR A 17 -10.94 2.59 24.30
CA THR A 17 -10.95 1.11 24.24
C THR A 17 -10.66 0.57 22.84
N ILE A 18 -10.97 1.32 21.78
CA ILE A 18 -10.75 0.88 20.39
C ILE A 18 -9.25 0.84 20.03
N SER A 19 -8.42 1.74 20.59
CA SER A 19 -6.96 1.67 20.42
C SER A 19 -6.32 0.47 21.12
N CYS A 20 -6.88 0.01 22.25
CA CYS A 20 -6.36 -1.17 22.96
C CYS A 20 -6.74 -2.50 22.27
N ALA A 21 -7.92 -2.58 21.63
CA ALA A 21 -8.37 -3.81 20.97
C ALA A 21 -7.57 -4.18 19.72
N LYS A 22 -6.89 -3.21 19.09
CA LYS A 22 -6.00 -3.44 17.94
C LYS A 22 -4.63 -4.01 18.37
N LEU A 23 -4.22 -3.78 19.62
CA LEU A 23 -2.98 -4.31 20.21
C LEU A 23 -3.14 -5.73 20.80
N SER A 24 -4.35 -6.12 21.21
CA SER A 24 -4.60 -7.43 21.83
C SER A 24 -4.62 -8.63 20.86
N LYS A 25 -4.52 -8.39 19.54
CA LYS A 25 -4.42 -9.46 18.52
C LYS A 25 -2.97 -9.85 18.15
N LEU A 26 -1.97 -9.15 18.68
CA LEU A 26 -0.57 -9.58 18.60
C LEU A 26 -0.24 -10.40 19.86
N LYS A 27 0.61 -11.43 19.76
CA LYS A 27 1.03 -12.34 20.86
C LYS A 27 1.86 -11.64 21.97
N PHE A 28 1.42 -10.49 22.48
CA PHE A 28 2.12 -9.67 23.48
C PHE A 28 1.45 -9.69 24.86
N SER A 29 0.87 -10.82 25.25
CA SER A 29 0.11 -10.94 26.51
C SER A 29 0.96 -10.69 27.78
N ARG A 30 2.27 -10.98 27.76
CA ARG A 30 3.15 -10.77 28.92
C ARG A 30 3.74 -9.37 29.00
N VAL A 31 4.19 -8.81 27.88
CA VAL A 31 4.83 -7.48 27.84
C VAL A 31 3.81 -6.37 28.10
N VAL A 32 2.60 -6.47 27.51
CA VAL A 32 1.52 -5.49 27.76
C VAL A 32 1.03 -5.55 29.21
N LYS A 33 1.02 -6.75 29.83
CA LYS A 33 0.71 -6.89 31.27
C LYS A 33 1.79 -6.28 32.17
N GLN A 34 3.06 -6.30 31.77
CA GLN A 34 4.13 -5.64 32.52
C GLN A 34 4.07 -4.12 32.36
N ILE A 35 3.78 -3.62 31.15
CA ILE A 35 3.63 -2.18 30.89
C ILE A 35 2.43 -1.59 31.65
N LEU A 36 1.27 -2.26 31.62
CA LEU A 36 0.08 -1.83 32.38
C LEU A 36 0.27 -1.96 33.90
N LYS A 37 1.17 -2.83 34.37
CA LYS A 37 1.53 -2.92 35.79
C LYS A 37 2.50 -1.80 36.19
N SER A 38 3.37 -1.33 35.30
CA SER A 38 4.27 -0.21 35.56
C SER A 38 3.59 1.17 35.56
N GLU A 39 2.45 1.31 34.88
CA GLU A 39 1.75 2.61 34.77
C GLU A 39 1.00 3.00 36.05
N LYS A 40 0.60 2.01 36.88
CA LYS A 40 -0.10 2.23 38.16
C LYS A 40 0.79 2.71 39.31
N ASP A 41 2.12 2.60 39.19
CA ASP A 41 3.07 2.90 40.27
C ASP A 41 3.92 4.15 39.96
N SER A 42 3.35 5.15 39.28
CA SER A 42 4.06 6.38 38.86
C SER A 42 4.17 7.43 39.97
N ALA A 43 5.02 7.15 40.96
CA ALA A 43 5.65 8.18 41.78
C ALA A 43 7.12 7.80 42.02
N GLY A 44 8.01 8.29 41.13
CA GLY A 44 9.46 8.31 41.38
C GLY A 44 10.29 7.15 40.82
N TYR A 45 10.02 6.65 39.61
CA TYR A 45 10.93 5.68 38.97
C TYR A 45 12.07 6.38 38.25
N SER A 46 13.29 6.18 38.77
CA SER A 46 14.53 6.26 37.99
C SER A 46 14.39 5.36 36.77
N THR A 47 14.45 5.94 35.58
CA THR A 47 14.32 5.22 34.32
C THR A 47 15.53 4.32 34.12
N THR A 48 15.39 3.05 34.48
CA THR A 48 16.44 2.04 34.32
C THR A 48 16.67 1.77 32.83
N ILE A 49 17.91 1.98 32.39
CA ILE A 49 18.38 1.65 31.03
C ILE A 49 18.37 0.13 30.88
N TYR A 50 17.87 -0.39 29.76
CA TYR A 50 17.91 -1.82 29.48
C TYR A 50 19.36 -2.29 29.36
N THR A 51 19.70 -3.42 29.98
CA THR A 51 21.02 -4.05 29.78
C THR A 51 21.10 -4.69 28.40
N GLY A 52 22.32 -4.93 27.90
CA GLY A 52 22.54 -5.61 26.61
C GLY A 52 21.84 -6.98 26.55
N GLU A 53 21.86 -7.73 27.64
CA GLU A 53 21.17 -9.02 27.80
C GLU A 53 19.64 -8.88 27.68
N GLN A 54 19.04 -7.88 28.33
CA GLN A 54 17.59 -7.66 28.25
C GLN A 54 17.17 -7.22 26.83
N ALA A 55 18.00 -6.41 26.17
CA ALA A 55 17.77 -6.01 24.79
C ALA A 55 17.93 -7.19 23.81
N LEU A 56 18.89 -8.08 24.04
CA LEU A 56 19.04 -9.32 23.26
C LEU A 56 17.82 -10.23 23.41
N THR A 57 17.31 -10.38 24.63
CA THR A 57 16.09 -11.15 24.92
C THR A 57 14.87 -10.54 24.22
N LEU A 58 14.73 -9.22 24.25
CA LEU A 58 13.66 -8.50 23.54
C LEU A 58 13.68 -8.77 22.03
N ILE A 59 14.88 -8.76 21.41
CA ILE A 59 15.05 -9.06 19.99
C ILE A 59 14.58 -10.48 19.66
N LEU A 60 14.97 -11.46 20.48
CA LEU A 60 14.62 -12.88 20.28
C LEU A 60 13.13 -13.13 20.52
N ASP A 61 12.57 -12.63 21.61
CA ASP A 61 11.16 -12.84 21.99
C ASP A 61 10.19 -12.18 20.99
N CYS A 62 10.59 -11.03 20.44
CA CYS A 62 9.77 -10.28 19.49
C CYS A 62 10.06 -10.63 18.02
N GLY A 63 11.07 -11.47 17.74
CA GLY A 63 11.47 -11.82 16.38
C GLY A 63 11.93 -10.62 15.55
N LEU A 64 12.58 -9.64 16.18
CA LEU A 64 13.02 -8.41 15.51
C LEU A 64 14.25 -8.66 14.65
N SER A 65 14.29 -8.07 13.45
CA SER A 65 15.52 -8.00 12.69
C SER A 65 16.47 -6.94 13.29
N LYS A 66 17.76 -7.00 12.93
CA LYS A 66 18.74 -5.95 13.28
C LYS A 66 18.26 -4.56 12.87
N ALA A 67 17.67 -4.44 11.68
CA ALA A 67 17.18 -3.15 11.16
C ALA A 67 15.99 -2.63 11.97
N ASP A 68 15.08 -3.51 12.39
CA ASP A 68 13.91 -3.14 13.21
C ASP A 68 14.37 -2.62 14.58
N TYR A 69 15.29 -3.34 15.24
CA TYR A 69 15.84 -2.91 16.52
C TYR A 69 16.57 -1.56 16.41
N GLN A 70 17.40 -1.37 15.39
CA GLN A 70 18.10 -0.10 15.16
C GLN A 70 17.12 1.05 14.93
N THR A 71 16.00 0.81 14.25
CA THR A 71 14.94 1.81 14.03
C THR A 71 14.28 2.20 15.36
N ILE A 72 13.97 1.22 16.22
CA ILE A 72 13.41 1.46 17.56
C ILE A 72 14.40 2.26 18.42
N HIS A 73 15.68 1.90 18.41
CA HIS A 73 16.74 2.59 19.13
C HIS A 73 16.87 4.05 18.67
N ILE A 74 16.97 4.31 17.37
CA ILE A 74 17.05 5.67 16.80
C ILE A 74 15.81 6.49 17.17
N GLY A 75 14.62 5.89 17.09
CA GLY A 75 13.36 6.53 17.46
C GLY A 75 13.25 6.87 18.96
N ALA A 76 13.91 6.12 19.84
CA ALA A 76 13.99 6.44 21.26
C ALA A 76 14.99 7.56 21.53
N VAL A 77 16.18 7.48 20.92
CA VAL A 77 17.25 8.48 21.07
C VAL A 77 16.80 9.85 20.55
N SER A 78 16.09 9.91 19.43
CA SER A 78 15.55 11.18 18.89
C SER A 78 14.54 11.86 19.82
N LYS A 79 13.89 11.08 20.71
CA LYS A 79 12.99 11.59 21.75
C LYS A 79 13.71 11.91 23.07
N GLY A 80 15.05 11.94 23.07
CA GLY A 80 15.86 12.19 24.25
C GLY A 80 15.95 11.00 25.22
N ASN A 81 15.43 9.83 24.83
CA ASN A 81 15.40 8.65 25.70
C ASN A 81 16.49 7.66 25.32
N LYS A 82 17.36 7.33 26.28
CA LYS A 82 18.44 6.33 26.11
C LYS A 82 18.07 4.99 26.75
N PHE A 83 16.84 4.50 26.52
CA PHE A 83 16.38 3.26 27.14
C PHE A 83 17.05 2.02 26.56
N TYR A 84 17.30 2.02 25.24
CA TYR A 84 17.80 0.86 24.52
C TYR A 84 19.31 0.97 24.32
N PRO A 85 20.10 -0.07 24.65
CA PRO A 85 21.52 -0.09 24.34
C PRO A 85 21.74 -0.10 22.83
N THR A 86 22.94 0.32 22.42
CA THR A 86 23.37 0.28 21.02
C THR A 86 23.49 -1.17 20.55
N TYR A 87 23.34 -1.40 19.24
CA TYR A 87 23.44 -2.76 18.71
C TYR A 87 24.83 -3.39 18.91
N ASN A 88 25.88 -2.59 19.07
CA ASN A 88 27.23 -3.11 19.33
C ASN A 88 27.31 -3.76 20.73
N GLU A 89 26.71 -3.13 21.75
CA GLU A 89 26.65 -3.69 23.11
C GLU A 89 25.87 -5.01 23.13
N ILE A 90 24.81 -5.11 22.32
CA ILE A 90 24.03 -6.36 22.17
C ILE A 90 24.83 -7.44 21.45
N ARG A 91 25.66 -7.05 20.47
CA ARG A 91 26.51 -7.99 19.75
C ARG A 91 27.55 -8.59 20.68
N ASP A 92 28.14 -7.78 21.55
CA ASP A 92 29.13 -8.26 22.52
C ASP A 92 28.50 -9.28 23.50
N GLU A 93 27.25 -9.03 23.95
CA GLU A 93 26.48 -9.99 24.76
C GLU A 93 26.10 -11.26 23.97
N LYS A 94 25.77 -11.10 22.68
CA LYS A 94 25.50 -12.24 21.80
C LYS A 94 26.73 -13.14 21.67
N ASP A 95 27.92 -12.55 21.56
CA ASP A 95 29.18 -13.29 21.43
C ASP A 95 29.51 -14.08 22.71
N LEU A 96 29.12 -13.57 23.89
CA LEU A 96 29.21 -14.31 25.17
C LEU A 96 28.26 -15.51 25.25
N CYS A 97 27.09 -15.42 24.60
CA CYS A 97 26.11 -16.51 24.57
C CYS A 97 26.45 -17.63 23.57
N ILE A 98 27.46 -17.46 22.71
CA ILE A 98 27.90 -18.51 21.78
C ILE A 98 28.81 -19.48 22.56
N PRO A 99 28.42 -20.76 22.74
CA PRO A 99 29.23 -21.71 23.50
C PRO A 99 30.61 -21.86 22.85
N CYS A 100 31.66 -21.47 23.58
CA CYS A 100 33.04 -21.45 23.08
C CYS A 100 33.66 -22.85 22.90
N CYS A 101 32.91 -23.93 23.14
CA CYS A 101 33.43 -25.29 23.17
C CYS A 101 32.63 -26.21 22.24
N GLY A 102 33.22 -26.56 21.09
CA GLY A 102 33.14 -27.94 20.59
C GLY A 102 32.12 -28.30 19.52
N ILE A 103 31.34 -27.38 18.96
CA ILE A 103 30.60 -27.67 17.73
C ILE A 103 31.48 -27.25 16.55
N GLN A 104 32.34 -28.17 16.10
CA GLN A 104 32.91 -28.06 14.76
C GLN A 104 31.75 -28.15 13.77
N THR A 105 31.25 -27.00 13.33
CA THR A 105 30.43 -26.91 12.13
C THR A 105 31.29 -27.39 10.97
N THR A 106 31.02 -28.62 10.52
CA THR A 106 31.62 -29.25 9.34
C THR A 106 31.47 -28.40 8.07
N ASP A 107 30.63 -27.37 8.09
CA ASP A 107 30.44 -26.42 6.99
C ASP A 107 31.62 -25.47 6.75
N ILE A 108 32.54 -25.29 7.71
CA ILE A 108 33.73 -24.45 7.49
C ILE A 108 34.86 -25.23 6.79
N LEU A 109 34.81 -26.57 6.75
CA LEU A 109 35.85 -27.37 6.07
C LEU A 109 35.66 -27.43 4.54
N ALA A 110 34.47 -27.14 4.01
CA ALA A 110 34.21 -27.15 2.57
C ALA A 110 35.04 -26.09 1.82
N HIS A 111 35.41 -24.98 2.48
CA HIS A 111 36.22 -23.94 1.86
C HIS A 111 37.72 -24.29 1.76
N ARG A 112 38.19 -25.29 2.54
CA ARG A 112 39.58 -25.77 2.52
C ARG A 112 39.82 -26.98 1.60
N LEU A 113 38.76 -27.59 1.07
CA LEU A 113 38.86 -28.74 0.15
C LEU A 113 38.74 -28.34 -1.34
N ARG A 114 38.59 -27.05 -1.67
CA ARG A 114 38.68 -26.60 -3.07
C ARG A 114 40.13 -26.54 -3.52
N THR A 115 40.40 -27.16 -4.65
CA THR A 115 41.68 -27.05 -5.37
C THR A 115 41.96 -25.59 -5.68
N ASP A 116 43.24 -25.21 -5.73
CA ASP A 116 43.63 -23.82 -6.00
C ASP A 116 43.16 -23.35 -7.38
N ASP A 117 42.98 -24.27 -8.33
CA ASP A 117 42.36 -24.00 -9.64
C ASP A 117 40.91 -23.54 -9.52
N ALA A 118 40.10 -24.17 -8.65
CA ALA A 118 38.71 -23.78 -8.43
C ALA A 118 38.60 -22.40 -7.75
N LYS A 119 39.58 -22.05 -6.90
CA LYS A 119 39.66 -20.71 -6.30
C LYS A 119 40.04 -19.67 -7.35
N LEU A 120 40.98 -19.99 -8.23
CA LEU A 120 41.38 -19.10 -9.33
C LEU A 120 40.24 -18.89 -10.33
N GLU A 121 39.44 -19.92 -10.59
CA GLU A 121 38.25 -19.84 -11.44
C GLU A 121 37.15 -18.98 -10.81
N ASP A 122 36.93 -19.08 -9.50
CA ASP A 122 36.03 -18.20 -8.76
C ASP A 122 36.53 -16.73 -8.83
N ILE A 123 37.83 -16.48 -8.63
CA ILE A 123 38.42 -15.13 -8.73
C ILE A 123 38.21 -14.55 -10.14
N ASN A 124 38.53 -15.33 -11.18
CA ASN A 124 38.33 -14.91 -12.57
C ASN A 124 36.86 -14.67 -12.87
N PHE A 125 35.94 -15.49 -12.35
CA PHE A 125 34.51 -15.29 -12.47
C PHE A 125 34.04 -13.98 -11.83
N TYR A 126 34.57 -13.63 -10.65
CA TYR A 126 34.29 -12.36 -9.99
C TYR A 126 34.82 -11.16 -10.77
N GLU A 127 36.03 -11.24 -11.34
CA GLU A 127 36.58 -10.19 -12.20
C GLU A 127 35.78 -10.00 -13.48
N ASP A 128 35.37 -11.09 -14.13
CA ASP A 128 34.55 -11.04 -15.34
C ASP A 128 33.18 -10.41 -15.04
N GLN A 129 32.55 -10.75 -13.91
CA GLN A 129 31.34 -10.07 -13.45
C GLN A 129 31.55 -8.58 -13.19
N LYS A 130 32.72 -8.19 -12.67
CA LYS A 130 33.07 -6.78 -12.41
C LYS A 130 33.22 -6.00 -13.71
N LEU A 131 33.85 -6.59 -14.73
CA LEU A 131 34.01 -6.01 -16.07
C LEU A 131 32.67 -5.89 -16.82
N ASP A 132 31.80 -6.89 -16.71
CA ASP A 132 30.49 -6.89 -17.35
C ASP A 132 29.58 -5.83 -16.74
N ARG A 133 29.58 -5.69 -15.40
CA ARG A 133 28.86 -4.60 -14.70
C ARG A 133 29.34 -3.21 -15.14
N LYS A 134 30.64 -3.03 -15.36
CA LYS A 134 31.19 -1.75 -15.89
C LYS A 134 30.63 -1.44 -17.27
N ARG A 135 30.53 -2.43 -18.17
CA ARG A 135 29.95 -2.24 -19.52
C ARG A 135 28.46 -1.88 -19.49
N TYR A 136 27.68 -2.51 -18.61
CA TYR A 136 26.25 -2.21 -18.46
C TYR A 136 25.96 -0.85 -17.82
N MET A 137 26.82 -0.37 -16.91
CA MET A 137 26.66 0.95 -16.29
C MET A 137 26.88 2.09 -17.30
N VAL A 138 27.89 1.96 -18.17
CA VAL A 138 28.19 2.99 -19.20
C VAL A 138 27.03 3.14 -20.18
N THR A 139 26.43 2.03 -20.63
CA THR A 139 25.32 2.05 -21.60
C THR A 139 24.00 2.57 -21.01
N LYS A 140 23.71 2.27 -19.74
CA LYS A 140 22.49 2.77 -19.08
C LYS A 140 22.51 4.28 -18.80
N VAL A 141 23.67 4.83 -18.49
CA VAL A 141 23.82 6.28 -18.24
C VAL A 141 23.54 7.08 -19.50
N ASP A 142 23.94 6.58 -20.67
CA ASP A 142 23.67 7.22 -21.96
C ASP A 142 22.19 7.14 -22.39
N GLU A 143 21.49 6.04 -22.07
CA GLU A 143 20.05 5.90 -22.34
C GLU A 143 19.19 6.81 -21.45
N ASP A 144 19.51 6.90 -20.15
CA ASP A 144 18.77 7.76 -19.22
C ASP A 144 19.06 9.25 -19.48
N TYR A 145 20.26 9.59 -19.95
CA TYR A 145 20.56 10.93 -20.43
C TYR A 145 19.74 11.26 -21.70
N SER A 146 19.71 10.34 -22.67
CA SER A 146 18.95 10.50 -23.92
C SER A 146 17.45 10.65 -23.68
N ARG A 147 16.87 9.89 -22.73
CA ARG A 147 15.45 10.04 -22.34
C ARG A 147 15.17 11.40 -21.70
N ARG A 148 16.04 11.88 -20.81
CA ARG A 148 15.87 13.19 -20.16
C ARG A 148 15.92 14.34 -21.16
N VAL A 149 16.82 14.28 -22.14
CA VAL A 149 16.91 15.27 -23.23
C VAL A 149 15.65 15.24 -24.11
N LEU A 150 15.15 14.05 -24.46
CA LEU A 150 13.92 13.89 -25.23
C LEU A 150 12.69 14.46 -24.50
N ASP A 151 12.56 14.19 -23.20
CA ASP A 151 11.46 14.71 -22.38
C ASP A 151 11.54 16.23 -22.20
N ALA A 152 12.74 16.78 -22.03
CA ALA A 152 12.95 18.23 -21.98
C ALA A 152 12.52 18.90 -23.29
N ASN A 153 12.91 18.33 -24.43
CA ASN A 153 12.50 18.83 -25.75
C ASN A 153 10.98 18.72 -25.98
N ARG A 154 10.35 17.65 -25.50
CA ARG A 154 8.89 17.47 -25.59
C ARG A 154 8.14 18.50 -24.73
N ARG A 155 8.65 18.82 -23.53
CA ARG A 155 8.10 19.87 -22.65
C ARG A 155 8.25 21.25 -23.28
N LYS A 156 9.42 21.56 -23.85
CA LYS A 156 9.67 22.83 -24.55
C LYS A 156 8.71 23.04 -25.71
N ASN A 157 8.55 22.04 -26.58
CA ASN A 157 7.61 22.09 -27.70
C ASN A 157 6.14 22.26 -27.25
N LYS A 158 5.75 21.65 -26.12
CA LYS A 158 4.41 21.86 -25.54
C LYS A 158 4.22 23.30 -25.04
N LEU A 159 5.25 23.89 -24.44
CA LEU A 159 5.23 25.27 -23.95
C LEU A 159 5.16 26.27 -25.10
N ASP A 160 5.91 26.05 -26.17
CA ASP A 160 5.90 26.90 -27.37
C ASP A 160 4.51 26.91 -28.02
N LYS A 161 3.85 25.74 -28.14
CA LYS A 161 2.46 25.65 -28.62
C LYS A 161 1.45 26.38 -27.73
N LEU A 162 1.66 26.42 -26.42
CA LEU A 162 0.80 27.17 -25.50
C LEU A 162 1.01 28.69 -25.67
N ARG A 163 2.26 29.13 -25.86
CA ARG A 163 2.57 30.54 -26.14
C ARG A 163 1.98 31.00 -27.47
N GLU A 164 2.02 30.18 -28.52
CA GLU A 164 1.38 30.50 -29.80
C GLU A 164 -0.13 30.68 -29.66
N LYS A 165 -0.81 29.78 -28.93
CA LYS A 165 -2.25 29.90 -28.66
C LYS A 165 -2.61 31.16 -27.87
N GLU A 166 -1.77 31.56 -26.92
CA GLU A 166 -2.01 32.76 -26.13
C GLU A 166 -1.79 34.03 -26.97
N LEU A 167 -0.77 34.03 -27.85
CA LEU A 167 -0.56 35.12 -28.81
C LEU A 167 -1.75 35.26 -29.78
N GLU A 168 -2.32 34.15 -30.22
CA GLU A 168 -3.51 34.12 -31.08
C GLU A 168 -4.75 34.68 -30.36
N ARG A 169 -4.94 34.34 -29.07
CA ARG A 169 -5.99 34.94 -28.23
C ARG A 169 -5.82 36.45 -28.08
N GLN A 170 -4.60 36.92 -27.86
CA GLN A 170 -4.32 38.36 -27.74
C GLN A 170 -4.60 39.12 -29.06
N LYS A 171 -4.25 38.53 -30.21
CA LYS A 171 -4.59 39.11 -31.53
C LYS A 171 -6.10 39.19 -31.72
N ASN A 172 -6.83 38.11 -31.44
CA ASN A 172 -8.29 38.10 -31.56
C ASN A 172 -8.95 39.13 -30.63
N LEU A 173 -8.42 39.32 -29.41
CA LEU A 173 -8.93 40.35 -28.48
C LEU A 173 -8.70 41.76 -29.02
N LYS A 174 -7.53 42.00 -29.63
CA LYS A 174 -7.21 43.30 -30.24
C LYS A 174 -8.13 43.59 -31.42
N ASP A 175 -8.34 42.63 -32.31
CA ASP A 175 -9.25 42.78 -33.45
C ASP A 175 -10.69 43.04 -33.01
N ILE A 176 -11.16 42.41 -31.92
CA ILE A 176 -12.48 42.67 -31.32
C ILE A 176 -12.57 44.12 -30.79
N ASN A 177 -11.54 44.60 -30.10
CA ASN A 177 -11.52 45.97 -29.59
C ASN A 177 -11.47 47.01 -30.71
N ASP A 178 -10.70 46.75 -31.77
CA ASP A 178 -10.59 47.64 -32.93
C ASP A 178 -11.92 47.71 -33.73
N VAL A 179 -12.72 46.64 -33.72
CA VAL A 179 -14.07 46.60 -34.35
C VAL A 179 -15.15 47.23 -33.46
N LEU A 180 -15.04 47.13 -32.14
CA LEU A 180 -16.04 47.67 -31.21
C LEU A 180 -15.87 49.17 -30.92
N LEU A 181 -14.75 49.77 -31.31
CA LEU A 181 -14.48 51.21 -31.12
C LEU A 181 -14.14 51.96 -32.42
N PRO A 182 -15.02 51.98 -33.45
CA PRO A 182 -14.90 52.96 -34.51
C PRO A 182 -15.58 54.26 -34.04
N HIS A 183 -14.77 55.30 -33.90
CA HIS A 183 -15.13 56.72 -33.78
C HIS A 183 -15.50 57.33 -32.41
N ASP A 184 -14.64 58.29 -32.04
CA ASP A 184 -14.93 59.63 -31.52
C ASP A 184 -16.00 59.77 -30.44
N SER A 185 -15.57 59.74 -29.18
CA SER A 185 -15.83 60.87 -28.29
C SER A 185 -14.94 60.84 -27.05
N MET A 186 -14.29 61.98 -26.86
CA MET A 186 -13.80 62.55 -25.60
C MET A 186 -13.12 61.61 -24.58
N THR A 187 -11.80 61.72 -24.60
CA THR A 187 -10.90 61.66 -23.44
C THR A 187 -11.54 62.14 -22.12
N GLU A 188 -11.81 61.20 -21.21
CA GLU A 188 -11.61 61.41 -19.79
C GLU A 188 -10.47 60.49 -19.34
N GLU A 189 -9.34 61.11 -18.99
CA GLU A 189 -8.22 60.45 -18.32
C GLU A 189 -8.68 59.93 -16.95
N ILE A 190 -9.13 58.67 -16.91
CA ILE A 190 -9.20 57.95 -15.64
C ILE A 190 -7.79 57.44 -15.33
N GLN A 191 -7.05 58.23 -14.55
CA GLN A 191 -5.84 57.80 -13.86
C GLN A 191 -6.18 56.65 -12.91
N PHE A 192 -6.09 55.42 -13.40
CA PHE A 192 -5.95 54.25 -12.53
C PHE A 192 -4.51 54.21 -12.01
N SER A 193 -4.30 54.66 -10.78
CA SER A 193 -3.08 54.37 -10.03
C SER A 193 -3.05 52.86 -9.75
N SER A 194 -2.44 52.10 -10.66
CA SER A 194 -2.01 50.74 -10.34
C SER A 194 -0.82 50.86 -9.40
N GLU A 195 -1.12 50.60 -8.14
CA GLU A 195 -0.15 50.41 -7.08
C GLU A 195 0.82 49.32 -7.52
N LYS A 196 2.08 49.72 -7.64
CA LYS A 196 3.15 48.94 -8.20
C LYS A 196 3.65 47.97 -7.13
N ASP A 197 2.92 46.88 -6.92
CA ASP A 197 3.45 45.73 -6.19
C ASP A 197 4.55 45.09 -7.05
N LYS A 198 5.78 45.58 -6.85
CA LYS A 198 7.01 44.88 -7.21
C LYS A 198 7.14 43.67 -6.27
N SER A 199 6.41 42.61 -6.57
CA SER A 199 6.66 41.29 -6.01
C SER A 199 7.80 40.61 -6.77
N ASN A 200 9.01 40.72 -6.22
CA ASN A 200 10.08 39.71 -6.03
C ASN A 200 10.24 38.44 -6.90
N GLU A 201 9.63 38.29 -8.08
CA GLU A 201 9.80 37.06 -8.90
C GLU A 201 11.21 36.92 -9.52
N ASP A 202 11.97 38.01 -9.66
CA ASP A 202 13.36 37.93 -10.15
C ASP A 202 14.37 37.49 -9.06
N SER A 203 13.94 37.36 -7.80
CA SER A 203 14.80 36.90 -6.69
C SER A 203 14.76 35.39 -6.47
N GLU A 204 13.66 34.70 -6.81
CA GLU A 204 13.57 33.24 -6.66
C GLU A 204 14.38 32.47 -7.72
N ILE A 205 14.52 33.03 -8.93
CA ILE A 205 15.36 32.41 -9.99
C ILE A 205 16.85 32.47 -9.60
N SER A 206 17.27 33.53 -8.90
CA SER A 206 18.64 33.68 -8.39
C SER A 206 18.95 32.70 -7.25
N GLU A 207 17.98 32.35 -6.41
CA GLU A 207 18.17 31.36 -5.34
C GLU A 207 18.15 29.91 -5.87
N GLU A 208 17.38 29.62 -6.93
CA GLU A 208 17.38 28.32 -7.58
C GLU A 208 18.69 28.02 -8.34
N GLU A 209 19.27 29.03 -9.00
CA GLU A 209 20.57 28.88 -9.66
C GLU A 209 21.71 28.72 -8.65
N ASP A 210 21.70 29.45 -7.53
CA ASP A 210 22.70 29.30 -6.46
C ASP A 210 22.53 27.95 -5.71
N PHE A 211 21.30 27.44 -5.58
CA PHE A 211 21.03 26.10 -5.05
C PHE A 211 21.53 25.00 -6.00
N LEU A 212 21.31 25.13 -7.31
CA LEU A 212 21.81 24.21 -8.33
C LEU A 212 23.34 24.21 -8.40
N GLU A 213 23.99 25.37 -8.30
CA GLU A 213 25.45 25.45 -8.28
C GLU A 213 26.04 24.84 -7.00
N LYS A 214 25.40 25.07 -5.84
CA LYS A 214 25.77 24.45 -4.56
C LYS A 214 25.57 22.92 -4.59
N TYR A 215 24.52 22.44 -5.25
CA TYR A 215 24.25 21.01 -5.44
C TYR A 215 25.27 20.38 -6.40
N TYR A 216 25.65 21.07 -7.49
CA TYR A 216 26.70 20.62 -8.41
C TYR A 216 28.08 20.60 -7.76
N LYS A 217 28.41 21.59 -6.91
CA LYS A 217 29.62 21.58 -6.07
C LYS A 217 29.61 20.46 -5.02
N MET A 218 28.44 20.09 -4.50
CA MET A 218 28.30 18.96 -3.57
C MET A 218 28.51 17.61 -4.27
N ILE A 219 27.94 17.41 -5.47
CA ILE A 219 28.11 16.19 -6.27
C ILE A 219 29.56 16.05 -6.75
N THR A 220 30.19 17.13 -7.20
CA THR A 220 31.59 17.09 -7.64
C THR A 220 32.56 16.87 -6.48
N LYS A 221 32.21 17.29 -5.26
CA LYS A 221 32.98 16.97 -4.04
C LYS A 221 32.82 15.51 -3.59
N TYR A 222 31.73 14.83 -3.97
CA TYR A 222 31.55 13.39 -3.74
C TYR A 222 32.22 12.49 -4.80
N ASN A 223 32.81 13.06 -5.85
CA ASN A 223 33.64 12.32 -6.82
C ASN A 223 35.09 12.10 -6.34
N SER A 224 35.42 12.43 -5.08
CA SER A 224 36.66 11.98 -4.45
C SER A 224 36.50 10.56 -3.92
N GLY A 225 36.69 9.58 -4.80
CA GLY A 225 37.33 8.30 -4.44
C GLY A 225 36.60 7.30 -3.55
N ASP A 226 35.42 7.57 -3.01
CA ASP A 226 34.71 6.59 -2.19
C ASP A 226 33.65 5.82 -3.01
N GLU A 227 33.97 4.56 -3.29
CA GLU A 227 33.08 3.58 -3.89
C GLU A 227 31.80 3.40 -3.07
N ILE A 228 30.68 3.96 -3.52
CA ILE A 228 29.36 3.53 -3.04
C ILE A 228 29.01 2.23 -3.76
N ASN A 229 29.43 1.11 -3.17
CA ASN A 229 29.07 -0.24 -3.57
C ASN A 229 27.59 -0.51 -3.26
N LEU A 230 26.68 -0.04 -4.13
CA LEU A 230 25.29 -0.51 -4.13
C LEU A 230 25.23 -1.88 -4.82
N ALA A 231 25.47 -2.92 -4.03
CA ALA A 231 25.18 -4.30 -4.41
C ALA A 231 23.66 -4.49 -4.54
N VAL A 232 23.10 -4.13 -5.69
CA VAL A 232 21.70 -4.44 -6.00
C VAL A 232 21.64 -5.89 -6.46
N ASN A 233 21.13 -6.75 -5.57
CA ASN A 233 20.82 -8.15 -5.84
C ASN A 233 19.88 -8.24 -7.06
N VAL A 234 20.14 -9.18 -7.97
CA VAL A 234 19.34 -9.43 -9.18
C VAL A 234 17.87 -9.73 -8.82
N GLU A 235 17.63 -10.36 -7.66
CA GLU A 235 16.28 -10.56 -7.11
C GLU A 235 15.55 -9.23 -6.86
N LYS A 236 16.25 -8.21 -6.34
CA LYS A 236 15.69 -6.86 -6.13
C LYS A 236 15.42 -6.12 -7.44
N LEU A 237 16.18 -6.43 -8.50
CA LEU A 237 15.99 -5.81 -9.81
C LEU A 237 14.77 -6.39 -10.55
N ILE A 238 14.55 -7.70 -10.42
CA ILE A 238 13.35 -8.38 -10.92
C ILE A 238 12.11 -7.94 -10.13
N GLU A 239 12.22 -7.78 -8.81
CA GLU A 239 11.20 -7.08 -8.01
C GLU A 239 10.93 -5.69 -8.60
N CYS A 240 11.94 -4.86 -8.82
CA CYS A 240 11.77 -3.48 -9.29
C CYS A 240 11.12 -3.34 -10.69
N THR A 241 11.22 -4.34 -11.58
CA THR A 241 10.64 -4.28 -12.94
C THR A 241 9.33 -5.05 -13.10
N ALA A 242 9.06 -6.08 -12.29
CA ALA A 242 7.75 -6.75 -12.24
C ALA A 242 6.70 -5.93 -11.45
N ILE A 243 7.15 -5.15 -10.47
CA ILE A 243 6.29 -4.32 -9.60
C ILE A 243 5.49 -3.25 -10.38
N PRO A 244 6.00 -2.51 -11.38
CA PRO A 244 5.24 -1.48 -12.08
C PRO A 244 4.16 -2.03 -13.02
N ALA A 245 4.44 -3.12 -13.75
CA ALA A 245 3.49 -3.69 -14.72
C ALA A 245 2.32 -4.41 -14.03
N THR A 246 2.57 -5.08 -12.90
CA THR A 246 1.51 -5.62 -12.04
C THR A 246 0.76 -4.51 -11.28
N ARG A 247 1.43 -3.40 -10.89
CA ARG A 247 0.80 -2.28 -10.16
C ARG A 247 -0.40 -1.63 -10.86
N PHE A 248 -0.48 -1.61 -12.19
CA PHE A 248 -1.57 -0.88 -12.88
C PHE A 248 -2.90 -1.63 -12.92
N ASN A 249 -2.92 -2.97 -12.90
CA ASN A 249 -4.16 -3.75 -12.75
C ASN A 249 -4.37 -4.28 -11.32
N VAL A 250 -3.30 -4.49 -10.55
CA VAL A 250 -3.36 -4.97 -9.16
C VAL A 250 -3.61 -3.82 -8.16
N GLY A 251 -3.35 -2.55 -8.56
CA GLY A 251 -3.50 -1.38 -7.68
C GLY A 251 -4.93 -1.09 -7.23
N VAL A 252 -5.95 -1.47 -8.00
CA VAL A 252 -7.36 -1.20 -7.64
C VAL A 252 -7.85 -2.16 -6.54
N GLN A 253 -7.31 -3.39 -6.50
CA GLN A 253 -7.73 -4.44 -5.58
C GLN A 253 -7.59 -4.11 -4.08
N PRO A 254 -6.47 -3.55 -3.58
CA PRO A 254 -6.36 -3.18 -2.17
C PRO A 254 -7.33 -2.06 -1.80
N HIS A 255 -7.59 -1.11 -2.70
CA HIS A 255 -8.56 -0.05 -2.45
C HIS A 255 -9.99 -0.58 -2.35
N LEU A 256 -10.35 -1.55 -3.21
CA LEU A 256 -11.66 -2.21 -3.15
C LEU A 256 -11.83 -3.04 -1.87
N ALA A 257 -10.78 -3.72 -1.41
CA ALA A 257 -10.80 -4.48 -0.15
C ALA A 257 -11.03 -3.55 1.05
N ILE A 258 -10.28 -2.44 1.11
CA ILE A 258 -10.45 -1.41 2.16
C ILE A 258 -11.84 -0.80 2.11
N LEU A 259 -12.35 -0.51 0.91
CA LEU A 259 -13.70 0.02 0.72
C LEU A 259 -14.77 -0.95 1.24
N ASN A 260 -14.60 -2.26 0.97
CA ASN A 260 -15.51 -3.29 1.47
C ASN A 260 -15.50 -3.37 3.01
N GLU A 261 -14.32 -3.24 3.64
CA GLU A 261 -14.22 -3.20 5.10
C GLU A 261 -14.94 -1.98 5.68
N ILE A 262 -14.76 -0.80 5.07
CA ILE A 262 -15.46 0.43 5.48
C ILE A 262 -16.98 0.25 5.36
N LEU A 263 -17.47 -0.34 4.27
CA LEU A 263 -18.90 -0.60 4.07
C LEU A 263 -19.46 -1.60 5.09
N LEU A 264 -18.69 -2.62 5.49
CA LEU A 264 -19.08 -3.54 6.57
C LEU A 264 -19.26 -2.80 7.90
N TRP A 265 -18.39 -1.84 8.23
CA TRP A 265 -18.56 -0.99 9.42
C TRP A 265 -19.78 -0.09 9.33
N ILE A 266 -20.07 0.49 8.15
CA ILE A 266 -21.29 1.27 7.91
C ILE A 266 -22.53 0.39 8.11
N HIS A 267 -22.52 -0.85 7.64
CA HIS A 267 -23.62 -1.78 7.85
C HIS A 267 -23.77 -2.24 9.30
N LEU A 268 -22.67 -2.36 10.05
CA LEU A 268 -22.74 -2.59 11.49
C LEU A 268 -23.41 -1.41 12.21
N LEU A 269 -23.04 -0.18 11.85
CA LEU A 269 -23.70 1.02 12.36
C LEU A 269 -25.19 1.02 12.00
N ALA A 270 -25.53 0.66 10.76
CA ALA A 270 -26.92 0.54 10.33
C ALA A 270 -27.67 -0.54 11.14
N ALA A 271 -27.07 -1.69 11.44
CA ALA A 271 -27.66 -2.71 12.30
C ALA A 271 -27.97 -2.15 13.71
N MET A 272 -27.06 -1.39 14.28
CA MET A 272 -27.28 -0.74 15.59
C MET A 272 -28.37 0.34 15.52
N LEU A 273 -28.35 1.18 14.48
CA LEU A 273 -29.35 2.23 14.27
C LEU A 273 -30.73 1.67 13.98
N SER A 274 -30.83 0.49 13.38
CA SER A 274 -32.12 -0.14 13.10
C SER A 274 -32.91 -0.48 14.37
N LEU A 275 -32.25 -0.60 15.54
CA LEU A 275 -32.92 -0.73 16.84
C LEU A 275 -33.74 0.51 17.24
N SER A 276 -33.47 1.66 16.61
CA SER A 276 -34.24 2.91 16.81
C SER A 276 -35.43 3.03 15.86
N THR A 277 -35.63 2.07 14.96
CA THR A 277 -36.76 2.05 14.01
C THR A 277 -37.99 1.33 14.57
N VAL A 278 -39.13 1.48 13.90
CA VAL A 278 -40.38 0.76 14.24
C VAL A 278 -40.18 -0.76 14.24
N TYR A 279 -39.43 -1.27 13.26
CA TYR A 279 -39.17 -2.70 13.10
C TYR A 279 -37.83 -3.08 13.72
N VAL A 280 -37.74 -3.06 15.04
CA VAL A 280 -36.52 -3.39 15.82
C VAL A 280 -35.91 -4.74 15.42
N TYR A 281 -36.73 -5.70 14.99
CA TYR A 281 -36.29 -7.02 14.56
C TYR A 281 -35.44 -6.99 13.28
N SER A 282 -35.42 -5.89 12.53
CA SER A 282 -34.53 -5.70 11.37
C SER A 282 -33.05 -5.62 11.72
N ALA A 283 -32.76 -5.26 12.97
CA ALA A 283 -31.42 -5.32 13.53
C ALA A 283 -30.84 -6.73 13.48
N ILE A 284 -31.68 -7.75 13.69
CA ILE A 284 -31.23 -9.13 13.83
C ILE A 284 -30.68 -9.66 12.50
N TRP A 285 -31.45 -9.60 11.40
CA TRP A 285 -30.96 -10.11 10.12
C TRP A 285 -29.83 -9.24 9.55
N THR A 286 -29.86 -7.92 9.76
CA THR A 286 -28.78 -7.04 9.32
C THR A 286 -27.49 -7.38 10.05
N ALA A 287 -27.56 -7.58 11.38
CA ALA A 287 -26.44 -8.02 12.18
C ALA A 287 -25.91 -9.39 11.74
N VAL A 288 -26.78 -10.38 11.47
CA VAL A 288 -26.37 -11.70 11.00
C VAL A 288 -25.55 -11.61 9.71
N ILE A 289 -26.01 -10.82 8.73
CA ILE A 289 -25.30 -10.63 7.45
C ILE A 289 -23.96 -9.92 7.68
N VAL A 290 -23.93 -8.89 8.52
CA VAL A 290 -22.70 -8.14 8.83
C VAL A 290 -21.69 -9.00 9.57
N PHE A 291 -22.11 -9.78 10.56
CA PHE A 291 -21.23 -10.71 11.27
C PHE A 291 -20.72 -11.81 10.35
N TYR A 292 -21.56 -12.34 9.46
CA TYR A 292 -21.12 -13.25 8.41
C TYR A 292 -20.03 -12.60 7.54
N GLY A 293 -20.24 -11.35 7.14
CA GLY A 293 -19.24 -10.53 6.46
C GLY A 293 -17.92 -10.45 7.23
N PHE A 294 -17.93 -10.05 8.51
CA PHE A 294 -16.70 -9.93 9.31
C PHE A 294 -15.96 -11.25 9.55
N ILE A 295 -16.68 -12.36 9.73
CA ILE A 295 -16.07 -13.67 10.02
C ILE A 295 -15.42 -14.26 8.77
N PHE A 296 -16.09 -14.13 7.61
CA PHE A 296 -15.69 -14.82 6.39
C PHE A 296 -15.11 -13.89 5.31
N CYS A 297 -14.98 -12.59 5.56
CA CYS A 297 -14.38 -11.67 4.60
C CYS A 297 -12.95 -12.11 4.26
N PRO A 298 -12.63 -12.33 2.97
CA PRO A 298 -11.28 -12.65 2.55
C PRO A 298 -10.37 -11.44 2.80
N ASN A 299 -9.16 -11.70 3.27
CA ASN A 299 -8.16 -10.66 3.48
C ASN A 299 -7.31 -10.50 2.23
N TYR A 300 -7.11 -9.26 1.80
CA TYR A 300 -6.20 -8.98 0.70
C TYR A 300 -4.77 -8.87 1.22
N THR A 301 -3.88 -9.70 0.69
CA THR A 301 -2.43 -9.60 0.91
C THR A 301 -1.73 -9.23 -0.40
N ARG A 302 -0.72 -8.38 -0.32
CA ARG A 302 0.01 -7.93 -1.52
C ARG A 302 0.76 -9.06 -2.23
N LEU A 303 1.14 -10.11 -1.49
CA LEU A 303 1.89 -11.26 -2.02
C LEU A 303 0.99 -12.38 -2.53
N GLY A 304 -0.13 -12.64 -1.85
CA GLY A 304 -1.03 -13.77 -2.17
C GLY A 304 -2.37 -13.36 -2.78
N GLY A 305 -2.62 -12.08 -3.01
CA GLY A 305 -3.94 -11.59 -3.41
C GLY A 305 -4.98 -11.80 -2.31
N TYR A 306 -6.22 -12.09 -2.69
CA TYR A 306 -7.29 -12.42 -1.73
C TYR A 306 -7.05 -13.80 -1.12
N VAL A 307 -6.63 -13.82 0.14
CA VAL A 307 -6.46 -15.03 0.95
C VAL A 307 -7.72 -15.21 1.78
N GLY A 308 -8.47 -16.28 1.49
CA GLY A 308 -9.63 -16.65 2.29
C GLY A 308 -9.25 -17.05 3.72
N THR A 309 -10.15 -16.85 4.68
CA THR A 309 -10.05 -17.59 5.94
C THR A 309 -10.18 -19.08 5.64
N SER A 310 -9.41 -19.92 6.34
CA SER A 310 -9.09 -21.31 5.95
C SER A 310 -10.28 -22.27 5.75
N SER A 311 -11.52 -21.84 5.96
CA SER A 311 -12.72 -22.68 5.87
C SER A 311 -13.60 -22.41 4.64
N LEU A 312 -13.46 -21.30 3.92
CA LEU A 312 -14.38 -20.96 2.82
C LEU A 312 -13.64 -20.44 1.59
N SER A 313 -13.93 -21.01 0.43
CA SER A 313 -13.46 -20.49 -0.86
C SER A 313 -14.04 -19.09 -1.13
N LYS A 314 -13.19 -18.20 -1.65
CA LYS A 314 -13.51 -16.79 -1.98
C LYS A 314 -14.79 -16.63 -2.81
N GLU A 315 -14.99 -17.48 -3.80
CA GLU A 315 -16.13 -17.41 -4.72
C GLU A 315 -17.45 -17.68 -3.99
N TYR A 316 -17.45 -18.70 -3.13
CA TYR A 316 -18.62 -19.03 -2.31
C TYR A 316 -18.91 -17.92 -1.29
N PHE A 317 -17.89 -17.27 -0.72
CA PHE A 317 -18.09 -16.11 0.15
C PHE A 317 -18.83 -15.00 -0.61
N PHE A 318 -18.28 -14.55 -1.75
CA PHE A 318 -18.88 -13.46 -2.52
C PHE A 318 -20.30 -13.79 -3.01
N ALA A 319 -20.54 -15.03 -3.43
CA ALA A 319 -21.86 -15.49 -3.84
C ALA A 319 -22.88 -15.47 -2.68
N THR A 320 -22.54 -16.12 -1.56
CA THR A 320 -23.44 -16.21 -0.39
C THR A 320 -23.66 -14.86 0.29
N PHE A 321 -22.60 -14.06 0.45
CA PHE A 321 -22.69 -12.71 1.00
C PHE A 321 -23.49 -11.80 0.07
N GLY A 322 -23.27 -11.88 -1.25
CA GLY A 322 -24.04 -11.15 -2.24
C GLY A 322 -25.53 -11.47 -2.19
N ILE A 323 -25.90 -12.75 -2.09
CA ILE A 323 -27.31 -13.17 -1.92
C ILE A 323 -27.89 -12.58 -0.62
N GLY A 324 -27.15 -12.65 0.49
CA GLY A 324 -27.56 -12.06 1.76
C GLY A 324 -27.82 -10.55 1.66
N LEU A 325 -26.93 -9.81 0.99
CA LEU A 325 -27.08 -8.37 0.75
C LEU A 325 -28.31 -8.05 -0.11
N ILE A 326 -28.58 -8.83 -1.16
CA ILE A 326 -29.76 -8.66 -2.01
C ILE A 326 -31.05 -8.88 -1.21
N LEU A 327 -31.10 -9.95 -0.40
CA LEU A 327 -32.25 -10.20 0.48
C LEU A 327 -32.47 -9.07 1.47
N ASN A 328 -31.40 -8.54 2.07
CA ASN A 328 -31.49 -7.39 2.98
C ASN A 328 -31.93 -6.11 2.27
N LEU A 329 -31.44 -5.88 1.05
CA LEU A 329 -31.86 -4.76 0.21
C LEU A 329 -33.36 -4.83 -0.10
N THR A 330 -33.86 -6.00 -0.52
CA THR A 330 -35.28 -6.20 -0.77
C THR A 330 -36.09 -5.95 0.49
N ALA A 331 -35.70 -6.52 1.64
CA ALA A 331 -36.38 -6.30 2.92
C ALA A 331 -36.42 -4.81 3.30
N SER A 332 -35.30 -4.10 3.17
CA SER A 332 -35.18 -2.68 3.48
C SER A 332 -36.09 -1.82 2.60
N ILE A 333 -36.09 -2.05 1.27
CA ILE A 333 -36.97 -1.35 0.34
C ILE A 333 -38.44 -1.64 0.68
N THR A 334 -38.81 -2.90 0.91
CA THR A 334 -40.19 -3.27 1.23
C THR A 334 -40.66 -2.62 2.53
N MET A 335 -39.83 -2.58 3.58
CA MET A 335 -40.18 -1.91 4.84
C MET A 335 -40.31 -0.40 4.70
N GLY A 336 -39.39 0.24 3.98
CA GLY A 336 -39.47 1.67 3.68
C GLY A 336 -40.75 2.01 2.90
N THR A 337 -41.06 1.24 1.86
CA THR A 337 -42.28 1.43 1.04
C THR A 337 -43.55 1.17 1.83
N PHE A 338 -43.59 0.14 2.68
CA PHE A 338 -44.78 -0.13 3.50
C PHE A 338 -45.07 1.01 4.47
N LEU A 339 -44.05 1.50 5.18
CA LEU A 339 -44.20 2.66 6.09
C LEU A 339 -44.58 3.93 5.33
N LEU A 340 -44.03 4.14 4.13
CA LEU A 340 -44.38 5.27 3.29
C LEU A 340 -45.84 5.23 2.85
N LEU A 341 -46.33 4.07 2.39
CA LEU A 341 -47.72 3.89 2.00
C LEU A 341 -48.67 4.09 3.19
N ASP A 342 -48.29 3.62 4.37
CA ASP A 342 -49.08 3.79 5.59
C ASP A 342 -49.18 5.25 6.01
N ALA A 343 -48.06 5.99 5.95
CA ALA A 343 -48.01 7.42 6.19
C ALA A 343 -48.86 8.22 5.17
N MET A 344 -48.84 7.81 3.89
CA MET A 344 -49.65 8.44 2.84
C MET A 344 -51.16 8.20 3.04
N LYS A 345 -51.54 7.01 3.49
CA LYS A 345 -52.95 6.62 3.66
C LYS A 345 -53.64 7.39 4.78
N HIS A 346 -52.94 7.65 5.89
CA HIS A 346 -53.52 8.31 7.06
C HIS A 346 -53.54 9.83 6.97
N GLY A 347 -52.80 10.42 6.02
CA GLY A 347 -52.71 11.87 5.83
C GLY A 347 -52.04 12.55 7.03
N CYS A 348 -50.74 12.81 6.94
CA CYS A 348 -49.96 13.40 8.03
C CYS A 348 -50.21 14.91 8.23
N ALA A 349 -51.44 15.27 8.61
CA ALA A 349 -51.77 16.66 8.98
C ALA A 349 -51.26 17.03 10.38
N GLU A 350 -51.20 16.07 11.31
CA GLU A 350 -50.60 16.23 12.64
C GLU A 350 -49.58 15.10 12.90
N LEU A 351 -48.44 15.42 13.52
CA LEU A 351 -47.37 14.48 13.93
C LEU A 351 -47.78 13.59 15.12
N LYS A 352 -48.98 12.99 15.06
CA LYS A 352 -49.52 12.07 16.08
C LYS A 352 -49.87 10.73 15.45
N GLY A 353 -49.74 9.65 16.24
CA GLY A 353 -50.06 8.29 15.80
C GLY A 353 -49.11 7.78 14.71
N ASP A 354 -49.67 7.29 13.61
CA ASP A 354 -48.95 6.65 12.51
C ASP A 354 -48.02 7.61 11.72
N CYS A 355 -48.13 8.92 11.98
CA CYS A 355 -47.22 9.95 11.47
C CYS A 355 -46.18 10.40 12.50
N GLY A 356 -45.92 9.60 13.54
CA GLY A 356 -44.92 9.91 14.56
C GLY A 356 -43.50 10.03 14.00
N TYR A 357 -42.65 10.80 14.69
CA TYR A 357 -41.24 11.01 14.32
C TYR A 357 -40.47 9.69 14.08
N VAL A 358 -40.81 8.64 14.82
CA VAL A 358 -40.20 7.30 14.68
C VAL A 358 -40.50 6.66 13.33
N ASN A 359 -41.72 6.84 12.79
CA ASN A 359 -42.11 6.29 11.49
C ASN A 359 -41.40 7.02 10.36
N ILE A 360 -41.36 8.35 10.42
CA ILE A 360 -40.63 9.18 9.44
C ILE A 360 -39.14 8.84 9.46
N TRP A 361 -38.54 8.75 10.66
CA TRP A 361 -37.15 8.33 10.83
C TRP A 361 -36.90 6.95 10.22
N SER A 362 -37.80 6.00 10.47
CA SER A 362 -37.69 4.64 9.92
C SER A 362 -37.73 4.63 8.39
N ILE A 363 -38.61 5.44 7.77
CA ILE A 363 -38.66 5.58 6.30
C ILE A 363 -37.32 6.10 5.77
N VAL A 364 -36.81 7.20 6.34
CA VAL A 364 -35.52 7.79 5.92
C VAL A 364 -34.38 6.79 6.11
N PHE A 365 -34.37 6.08 7.25
CA PHE A 365 -33.37 5.07 7.56
C PHE A 365 -33.38 3.93 6.53
N TYR A 366 -34.54 3.31 6.25
CA TYR A 366 -34.62 2.17 5.33
C TYR A 366 -34.25 2.55 3.89
N TYR A 367 -34.63 3.74 3.41
CA TYR A 367 -34.19 4.21 2.10
C TYR A 367 -32.69 4.56 2.07
N GLY A 368 -32.19 5.25 3.10
CA GLY A 368 -30.77 5.56 3.22
C GLY A 368 -29.91 4.30 3.27
N HIS A 369 -30.30 3.31 4.08
CA HIS A 369 -29.61 2.01 4.16
C HIS A 369 -29.66 1.24 2.84
N SER A 370 -30.78 1.32 2.10
CA SER A 370 -30.90 0.70 0.76
C SER A 370 -29.88 1.26 -0.23
N ILE A 371 -29.57 2.56 -0.18
CA ILE A 371 -28.53 3.17 -1.05
C ILE A 371 -27.16 2.54 -0.75
N PHE A 372 -26.78 2.43 0.52
CA PHE A 372 -25.51 1.79 0.91
C PHE A 372 -25.48 0.31 0.56
N LEU A 373 -26.60 -0.41 0.68
CA LEU A 373 -26.71 -1.81 0.27
C LEU A 373 -26.53 -1.96 -1.24
N ILE A 374 -27.11 -1.07 -2.06
CA ILE A 374 -26.88 -1.08 -3.52
C ILE A 374 -25.41 -0.88 -3.85
N SER A 375 -24.75 0.12 -3.24
CA SER A 375 -23.31 0.34 -3.44
C SER A 375 -22.47 -0.89 -3.06
N THR A 376 -22.84 -1.57 -1.98
CA THR A 376 -22.12 -2.77 -1.51
C THR A 376 -22.38 -3.98 -2.41
N VAL A 377 -23.60 -4.16 -2.91
CA VAL A 377 -23.92 -5.21 -3.90
C VAL A 377 -23.11 -5.00 -5.18
N ILE A 378 -23.03 -3.77 -5.70
CA ILE A 378 -22.21 -3.45 -6.88
C ILE A 378 -20.74 -3.75 -6.61
N LEU A 379 -20.22 -3.36 -5.44
CA LEU A 379 -18.85 -3.64 -5.05
C LEU A 379 -18.56 -5.15 -4.97
N VAL A 380 -19.45 -5.92 -4.36
CA VAL A 380 -19.32 -7.38 -4.23
C VAL A 380 -19.39 -8.06 -5.60
N LEU A 381 -20.26 -7.61 -6.51
CA LEU A 381 -20.29 -8.10 -7.90
C LEU A 381 -18.99 -7.79 -8.63
N PHE A 382 -18.46 -6.58 -8.48
CA PHE A 382 -17.19 -6.18 -9.07
C PHE A 382 -16.05 -7.04 -8.51
N LEU A 383 -16.00 -7.24 -7.19
CA LEU A 383 -15.03 -8.11 -6.53
C LEU A 383 -15.15 -9.56 -7.02
N ASN A 384 -16.36 -10.09 -7.17
CA ASN A 384 -16.59 -11.45 -7.65
C ASN A 384 -16.07 -11.65 -9.08
N ILE A 385 -16.29 -10.68 -9.97
CA ILE A 385 -15.77 -10.73 -11.35
C ILE A 385 -14.24 -10.67 -11.35
N ASN A 386 -13.66 -9.78 -10.53
CA ASN A 386 -12.21 -9.58 -10.48
C ASN A 386 -11.46 -10.71 -9.74
N CYS A 387 -12.08 -11.37 -8.77
CA CYS A 387 -11.44 -12.44 -7.98
C CYS A 387 -11.26 -13.76 -8.75
N LYS A 388 -11.90 -13.90 -9.92
CA LYS A 388 -11.69 -15.05 -10.82
C LYS A 388 -10.32 -15.05 -11.47
N VAL A 389 -9.65 -13.90 -11.53
CA VAL A 389 -8.30 -13.79 -12.09
C VAL A 389 -7.31 -13.86 -10.94
N GLU A 390 -6.57 -14.96 -10.82
CA GLU A 390 -5.53 -15.03 -9.80
C GLU A 390 -4.33 -14.21 -10.25
N VAL A 391 -3.69 -13.50 -9.31
CA VAL A 391 -2.45 -12.76 -9.61
C VAL A 391 -1.37 -13.75 -10.10
N GLY A 392 -1.45 -15.01 -9.65
CA GLY A 392 -0.68 -16.14 -10.17
C GLY A 392 -0.88 -16.31 -11.67
N ASP A 393 -2.12 -16.37 -12.16
CA ASP A 393 -2.44 -16.53 -13.59
C ASP A 393 -1.87 -15.39 -14.45
N ILE A 394 -1.91 -14.15 -13.95
CA ILE A 394 -1.35 -12.99 -14.67
C ILE A 394 0.18 -13.09 -14.72
N ILE A 395 0.81 -13.40 -13.58
CA ILE A 395 2.26 -13.56 -13.50
C ILE A 395 2.71 -14.72 -14.39
N GLU A 396 2.00 -15.85 -14.35
CA GLU A 396 2.21 -17.00 -15.21
C GLU A 396 2.04 -16.60 -16.68
N TYR A 397 0.95 -15.92 -17.04
CA TYR A 397 0.72 -15.44 -18.40
C TYR A 397 1.90 -14.61 -18.92
N TYR A 398 2.39 -13.64 -18.14
CA TYR A 398 3.48 -12.76 -18.56
C TYR A 398 4.88 -13.41 -18.48
N LEU A 399 5.12 -14.31 -17.52
CA LEU A 399 6.39 -15.03 -17.39
C LEU A 399 6.52 -16.16 -18.39
N VAL A 400 5.43 -16.87 -18.69
CA VAL A 400 5.41 -18.04 -19.58
C VAL A 400 5.27 -17.63 -21.05
N GLN A 401 4.45 -16.63 -21.42
CA GLN A 401 4.35 -16.24 -22.85
C GLN A 401 5.59 -15.53 -23.38
N ASN A 402 6.27 -14.72 -22.55
CA ASN A 402 7.42 -13.95 -23.03
C ASN A 402 8.72 -14.74 -23.06
N LYS A 403 8.76 -15.91 -22.39
CA LYS A 403 9.95 -16.75 -22.36
C LYS A 403 9.78 -17.93 -23.30
N ASP A 404 10.55 -17.90 -24.37
CA ASP A 404 10.70 -19.05 -25.27
C ASP A 404 11.40 -20.18 -24.50
N VAL A 405 10.59 -21.11 -23.98
CA VAL A 405 11.05 -22.25 -23.17
C VAL A 405 12.14 -23.02 -23.92
N ALA A 406 12.00 -23.20 -25.24
CA ALA A 406 12.99 -23.88 -26.07
C ALA A 406 14.33 -23.16 -26.07
N LYS A 407 14.33 -21.82 -26.13
CA LYS A 407 15.56 -21.02 -26.04
C LYS A 407 16.24 -21.15 -24.67
N VAL A 408 15.47 -21.13 -23.58
CA VAL A 408 16.02 -21.31 -22.23
C VAL A 408 16.60 -22.71 -22.06
N LEU A 409 15.92 -23.74 -22.58
CA LEU A 409 16.38 -25.13 -22.57
C LEU A 409 17.65 -25.33 -23.41
N LEU A 410 17.74 -24.67 -24.57
CA LEU A 410 18.93 -24.69 -25.42
C LEU A 410 20.13 -24.01 -24.71
N VAL A 411 19.91 -22.87 -24.05
CA VAL A 411 20.95 -22.20 -23.25
C VAL A 411 21.37 -23.08 -22.05
N ALA A 412 20.44 -23.79 -21.41
CA ALA A 412 20.75 -24.75 -20.35
C ALA A 412 21.58 -25.95 -20.88
N LYS A 413 21.33 -26.39 -22.11
CA LYS A 413 22.06 -27.51 -22.74
C LYS A 413 23.42 -27.11 -23.30
N ILE A 414 23.58 -25.93 -23.88
CA ILE A 414 24.78 -25.58 -24.70
C ILE A 414 25.56 -24.39 -24.12
N GLY A 415 24.96 -23.57 -23.27
CA GLY A 415 25.57 -22.36 -22.74
C GLY A 415 26.79 -22.59 -21.85
N ARG A 416 27.50 -21.50 -21.54
CA ARG A 416 28.60 -21.53 -20.57
C ARG A 416 28.09 -21.88 -19.17
N MET A 417 28.94 -22.36 -18.27
CA MET A 417 28.56 -22.74 -16.89
C MET A 417 27.70 -21.68 -16.17
N LYS A 418 28.00 -20.38 -16.36
CA LYS A 418 27.21 -19.27 -15.81
C LYS A 418 25.80 -19.20 -16.41
N GLU A 419 25.71 -19.30 -17.74
CA GLU A 419 24.44 -19.25 -18.49
C GLU A 419 23.58 -20.47 -18.19
N ARG A 420 24.20 -21.65 -18.05
CA ARG A 420 23.51 -22.88 -17.66
C ARG A 420 22.88 -22.79 -16.27
N ARG A 421 23.60 -22.21 -15.30
CA ARG A 421 23.05 -21.99 -13.94
C ARG A 421 21.87 -21.03 -13.94
N ASN A 422 21.98 -19.92 -14.68
CA ASN A 422 20.86 -18.99 -14.83
C ASN A 422 19.67 -19.65 -15.55
N ALA A 423 19.91 -20.36 -16.65
CA ALA A 423 18.86 -21.05 -17.39
C ALA A 423 18.19 -22.16 -16.58
N ALA A 424 18.94 -22.88 -15.75
CA ALA A 424 18.40 -23.87 -14.82
C ALA A 424 17.54 -23.22 -13.72
N PHE A 425 17.96 -22.08 -13.17
CA PHE A 425 17.14 -21.32 -12.23
C PHE A 425 15.86 -20.80 -12.89
N GLU A 426 15.95 -20.31 -14.13
CA GLU A 426 14.79 -19.88 -14.89
C GLU A 426 13.83 -21.03 -15.20
N LEU A 427 14.32 -22.19 -15.61
CA LEU A 427 13.51 -23.41 -15.80
C LEU A 427 12.86 -23.87 -14.51
N ALA A 428 13.57 -23.82 -13.38
CA ALA A 428 13.00 -24.14 -12.08
C ALA A 428 11.88 -23.15 -11.68
N SER A 429 12.06 -21.86 -11.98
CA SER A 429 11.02 -20.86 -11.73
C SER A 429 9.79 -21.05 -12.64
N LEU A 430 9.99 -21.40 -13.92
CA LEU A 430 8.92 -21.76 -14.85
C LEU A 430 8.20 -23.05 -14.44
N ALA A 431 8.93 -24.05 -13.94
CA ALA A 431 8.34 -25.28 -13.42
C ALA A 431 7.56 -25.02 -12.13
N ALA A 432 7.94 -24.02 -11.33
CA ALA A 432 7.24 -23.65 -10.11
C ALA A 432 5.96 -22.83 -10.35
N THR A 433 5.78 -22.22 -11.53
CA THR A 433 4.61 -21.37 -11.80
C THR A 433 3.32 -22.14 -12.08
N GLY A 434 3.39 -23.34 -12.66
CA GLY A 434 2.18 -24.11 -13.00
C GLY A 434 2.46 -25.45 -13.66
N ASP A 435 1.47 -26.36 -13.64
CA ASP A 435 1.62 -27.69 -14.23
C ASP A 435 1.67 -27.66 -15.76
N ASP A 436 1.03 -26.68 -16.40
CA ASP A 436 1.10 -26.46 -17.85
C ASP A 436 2.52 -26.06 -18.29
N ALA A 437 3.20 -25.23 -17.50
CA ALA A 437 4.59 -24.86 -17.74
C ALA A 437 5.53 -26.06 -17.57
N LYS A 438 5.28 -26.93 -16.57
CA LYS A 438 6.01 -28.20 -16.43
C LYS A 438 5.80 -29.10 -17.65
N ALA A 439 4.56 -29.24 -18.13
CA ALA A 439 4.25 -30.05 -19.31
C ALA A 439 4.99 -29.56 -20.56
N LYS A 440 5.05 -28.23 -20.79
CA LYS A 440 5.83 -27.64 -21.88
C LYS A 440 7.34 -27.87 -21.76
N ILE A 441 7.89 -27.88 -20.55
CA ILE A 441 9.32 -28.17 -20.34
C ILE A 441 9.60 -29.63 -20.74
N VAL A 442 8.76 -30.56 -20.30
CA VAL A 442 8.89 -32.00 -20.62
C VAL A 442 8.75 -32.25 -22.12
N GLU A 443 7.78 -31.60 -22.79
CA GLU A 443 7.57 -31.73 -24.24
C GLU A 443 8.78 -31.25 -25.07
N ASN A 444 9.49 -30.21 -24.61
CA ASN A 444 10.68 -29.69 -25.29
C ASN A 444 11.98 -30.42 -24.90
N GLU A 445 11.94 -31.33 -23.92
CA GLU A 445 13.10 -32.16 -23.54
C GLU A 445 13.24 -33.44 -24.35
N GLY A 446 12.12 -34.00 -24.82
CA GLY A 446 12.06 -35.16 -25.73
C GLY A 446 12.50 -34.82 -27.15
#